data_AF-A0A519RUN6-F1
#
_entry.id   AF-A0A519RUN6-F1
#
_cell.length_a   1.000
_cell.length_b   1.000
_cell.length_c   1.000
_cell.angle_alpha   90.00
_cell.angle_beta   90.00
_cell.angle_gamma   90.00
#
_symmetry.space_group_name_H-M   'P 1'
#
loop_
_entity.id
_entity.type
_entity.pdbx_description
1 polymer ?
#
loop_
_entity_poly.entity_id
_entity_poly.type
_entity_poly.pdbx_seq_one_letter_code
_entity_poly.pdbx_strand_id
1 'polypeptide(L)'
;ALIRGNTDLAVETKTGLGGTTICFEALRGGQIDMYPEYTGTGLQVLLQPSAAVLDSLGGRPDAVYGYVQREFQRRYGLAWRAPLGFNNAYCLLMRQQQARTLGIKNISDLGRYVRR
;
A
#
# COMPACT_ATOMS: atom_id res chain seq x y z
N ALA A 1 -14.47 -12.36 7.64
CA ALA A 1 -14.33 -13.56 8.49
C ALA A 1 -13.07 -13.58 9.38
N LEU A 2 -12.17 -12.59 9.35
CA LEU A 2 -10.92 -12.62 10.13
C LEU A 2 -11.10 -12.19 11.61
N ILE A 3 -11.76 -11.06 11.88
CA ILE A 3 -11.92 -10.54 13.25
C ILE A 3 -12.83 -11.45 14.08
N ARG A 4 -14.07 -11.71 13.64
CA ARG A 4 -15.00 -12.63 14.33
C ARG A 4 -14.48 -14.07 14.45
N GLY A 5 -13.57 -14.48 13.54
CA GLY A 5 -12.99 -15.83 13.56
C GLY A 5 -11.85 -15.99 14.56
N ASN A 6 -11.32 -14.89 15.11
CA ASN A 6 -10.16 -14.88 16.00
C ASN A 6 -10.37 -14.05 17.28
N THR A 7 -11.56 -13.45 17.46
CA THR A 7 -11.89 -12.59 18.60
C THR A 7 -13.40 -12.65 18.88
N ASP A 8 -13.80 -12.25 20.10
CA ASP A 8 -15.21 -12.12 20.49
C ASP A 8 -15.83 -10.76 20.11
N LEU A 9 -15.12 -9.95 19.31
CA LEU A 9 -15.60 -8.65 18.90
C LEU A 9 -16.79 -8.78 17.93
N ALA A 10 -17.86 -8.05 18.24
CA ALA A 10 -18.91 -7.78 17.28
C ALA A 10 -18.34 -6.90 16.16
N VAL A 11 -18.68 -7.22 14.91
CA VAL A 11 -18.18 -6.51 13.73
C VAL A 11 -19.34 -6.22 12.81
N GLU A 12 -19.40 -5.04 12.23
CA GLU A 12 -20.26 -4.73 11.10
C GLU A 12 -19.38 -4.50 9.87
N THR A 13 -19.76 -5.06 8.72
CA THR A 13 -19.03 -4.79 7.46
C THR A 13 -19.70 -3.64 6.74
N LYS A 14 -18.98 -2.53 6.57
CA LYS A 14 -19.40 -1.41 5.72
C LYS A 14 -18.86 -1.62 4.31
N THR A 15 -19.67 -2.23 3.44
CA THR A 15 -19.33 -2.43 2.02
C THR A 15 -19.74 -1.23 1.18
N GLY A 16 -19.17 -1.10 -0.02
CA GLY A 16 -19.56 -0.03 -0.96
C GLY A 16 -18.96 1.34 -0.64
N LEU A 17 -18.05 1.41 0.34
CA LEU A 17 -17.16 2.56 0.48
C LEU A 17 -16.27 2.63 -0.77
N GLY A 18 -16.24 3.81 -1.38
CA GLY A 18 -15.63 4.03 -2.69
C GLY A 18 -14.10 4.16 -2.65
N GLY A 19 -13.56 5.11 -3.42
CA GLY A 19 -12.12 5.34 -3.50
C GLY A 19 -11.49 5.80 -2.19
N THR A 20 -10.15 5.80 -2.14
CA THR A 20 -9.28 6.18 -1.02
C THR A 20 -9.82 7.29 -0.13
N THR A 21 -10.19 8.46 -0.70
CA THR A 21 -10.63 9.62 0.09
C THR A 21 -11.94 9.35 0.85
N ILE A 22 -12.87 8.59 0.27
CA ILE A 22 -14.14 8.25 0.94
C ILE A 22 -13.86 7.36 2.16
N CYS A 23 -13.01 6.33 2.01
CA CYS A 23 -12.60 5.47 3.12
C CYS A 23 -11.86 6.26 4.20
N PHE A 24 -10.97 7.16 3.80
CA PHE A 24 -10.19 7.96 4.75
C PHE A 24 -11.04 8.94 5.56
N GLU A 25 -11.99 9.64 4.92
CA GLU A 25 -12.91 10.54 5.64
C GLU A 25 -13.92 9.76 6.49
N ALA A 26 -14.37 8.59 6.05
CA ALA A 26 -15.19 7.69 6.87
C ALA A 26 -14.44 7.25 8.14
N LEU A 27 -13.14 6.94 8.02
CA LEU A 27 -12.29 6.60 9.17
C LEU A 27 -12.10 7.81 10.11
N ARG A 28 -11.75 8.98 9.56
CA ARG A 28 -11.60 10.21 10.36
C ARG A 28 -12.88 10.64 11.06
N GLY A 29 -14.02 10.41 10.42
CA GLY A 29 -15.36 10.73 10.94
C GLY A 29 -15.94 9.67 11.87
N GLY A 30 -15.22 8.57 12.15
CA GLY A 30 -15.69 7.49 13.02
C GLY A 30 -16.82 6.62 12.44
N GLN A 31 -17.03 6.66 11.12
CA GLN A 31 -18.02 5.83 10.41
C GLN A 31 -17.51 4.40 10.18
N ILE A 32 -16.18 4.23 10.17
CA ILE A 32 -15.49 2.93 10.20
C ILE A 32 -14.33 2.99 11.18
N ASP A 33 -13.99 1.84 11.77
CA ASP A 33 -12.89 1.75 12.75
C ASP A 33 -11.54 1.39 12.11
N MET A 34 -11.57 0.68 10.97
CA MET A 34 -10.37 0.28 10.24
C MET A 34 -10.67 -0.10 8.80
N TYR A 35 -9.68 0.05 7.92
CA TYR A 35 -9.69 -0.48 6.55
C TYR A 35 -8.25 -0.72 6.06
N PRO A 36 -8.04 -1.59 5.05
CA PRO A 36 -6.73 -1.75 4.44
C PRO A 36 -6.42 -0.58 3.49
N GLU A 37 -5.25 0.03 3.67
CA GLU A 37 -4.74 1.07 2.76
C GLU A 37 -3.33 0.71 2.29
N TYR A 38 -2.97 1.16 1.09
CA TYR A 38 -1.63 1.01 0.54
C TYR A 38 -0.73 2.14 1.02
N THR A 39 0.48 1.81 1.45
CA THR A 39 1.45 2.80 1.94
C THR A 39 1.78 3.87 0.89
N GLY A 40 1.90 3.49 -0.38
CA GLY A 40 2.09 4.43 -1.49
C GLY A 40 0.92 5.39 -1.67
N THR A 41 -0.32 4.90 -1.56
CA THR A 41 -1.53 5.72 -1.62
C THR A 41 -1.63 6.66 -0.41
N GLY A 42 -1.38 6.16 0.80
CA GLY A 42 -1.32 6.98 2.01
C GLY A 42 -0.27 8.10 1.91
N LEU A 43 0.88 7.81 1.29
CA LEU A 43 1.93 8.80 1.05
C LEU A 43 1.50 9.85 0.02
N GLN A 44 1.10 9.43 -1.18
CA GLN A 44 0.94 10.33 -2.32
C GLN A 44 -0.43 11.00 -2.39
N VAL A 45 -1.49 10.32 -1.97
CA VAL A 45 -2.87 10.85 -2.07
C VAL A 45 -3.27 11.56 -0.79
N LEU A 46 -2.94 11.00 0.37
CA LEU A 46 -3.45 11.48 1.66
C LEU A 46 -2.49 12.45 2.36
N LEU A 47 -1.18 12.14 2.40
CA LEU A 47 -0.19 13.00 3.08
C LEU A 47 0.40 14.10 2.20
N GLN A 48 0.52 13.85 0.90
CA GLN A 48 1.07 14.76 -0.12
C GLN A 48 2.32 15.52 0.37
N PRO A 49 3.40 14.81 0.77
CA PRO A 49 4.60 15.48 1.24
C PRO A 49 5.33 16.17 0.09
N SER A 50 6.31 17.03 0.42
CA SER A 50 7.12 17.71 -0.58
C SER A 50 7.99 16.74 -1.40
N ALA A 51 8.41 17.17 -2.59
CA ALA A 51 9.29 16.40 -3.46
C ALA A 51 10.59 15.98 -2.74
N ALA A 52 11.20 16.88 -1.95
CA ALA A 52 12.40 16.56 -1.18
C ALA A 52 12.20 15.41 -0.18
N VAL A 53 11.01 15.32 0.43
CA VAL A 53 10.67 14.18 1.29
C VAL A 53 10.51 12.90 0.47
N LEU A 54 9.78 12.96 -0.66
CA LEU A 54 9.62 11.80 -1.55
C LEU A 54 10.98 11.24 -2.00
N ASP A 55 11.90 12.13 -2.40
CA ASP A 55 13.25 11.77 -2.81
C ASP A 55 14.03 11.12 -1.65
N SER A 56 13.90 11.65 -0.42
CA SER A 56 14.58 11.09 0.75
C SER A 56 14.14 9.66 1.11
N LEU A 57 12.90 9.29 0.80
CA LEU A 57 12.37 7.95 1.03
C LEU A 57 12.92 6.94 0.00
N GLY A 58 13.23 7.41 -1.21
CA GLY A 58 13.85 6.62 -2.28
C GLY A 58 13.03 5.40 -2.72
N GLY A 59 11.71 5.44 -2.54
CA GLY A 59 10.81 4.32 -2.87
C GLY A 59 11.02 3.05 -2.03
N ARG A 60 11.78 3.11 -0.92
CA ARG A 60 12.02 1.95 -0.05
C ARG A 60 10.78 1.64 0.79
N PRO A 61 10.23 0.41 0.74
CA PRO A 61 8.97 0.08 1.43
C PRO A 61 8.96 0.42 2.92
N ASP A 62 10.03 0.07 3.66
CA ASP A 62 10.11 0.30 5.11
C ASP A 62 10.20 1.79 5.46
N ALA A 63 10.94 2.57 4.65
CA ALA A 63 11.05 4.01 4.83
C ALA A 63 9.69 4.69 4.59
N VAL A 64 9.00 4.31 3.51
CA VAL A 64 7.66 4.81 3.19
C VAL A 64 6.67 4.44 4.30
N TYR A 65 6.65 3.17 4.73
CA TYR A 65 5.77 2.72 5.82
C TYR A 65 6.02 3.52 7.10
N GLY A 66 7.27 3.65 7.54
CA GLY A 66 7.61 4.38 8.75
C GLY A 66 7.25 5.86 8.67
N TYR A 67 7.44 6.50 7.52
CA TYR A 67 7.01 7.88 7.30
C TYR A 67 5.48 8.02 7.39
N VAL A 68 4.76 7.18 6.66
CA VAL A 68 3.28 7.19 6.62
C VAL A 68 2.71 6.96 8.01
N GLN A 69 3.18 5.94 8.72
CA GLN A 69 2.74 5.63 10.08
C GLN A 69 2.92 6.82 11.03
N ARG A 70 4.11 7.45 11.03
CA ARG A 70 4.39 8.60 11.90
C ARG A 70 3.51 9.80 11.56
N GLU A 71 3.37 10.12 10.28
CA GLU A 71 2.62 11.29 9.86
C GLU A 71 1.10 11.12 10.04
N PHE A 72 0.55 9.92 9.83
CA PHE A 72 -0.85 9.65 10.13
C PHE A 72 -1.14 9.75 11.63
N GLN A 73 -0.26 9.21 12.47
CA GLN A 73 -0.40 9.34 13.92
C GLN A 73 -0.36 10.82 14.32
N ARG A 74 0.60 11.59 13.77
CA ARG A 74 0.80 13.01 14.11
C ARG A 74 -0.35 13.91 13.63
N ARG A 75 -0.85 13.70 12.40
CA ARG A 75 -1.84 14.60 11.79
C ARG A 75 -3.28 14.21 12.10
N TYR A 76 -3.53 12.91 12.30
CA TYR A 76 -4.88 12.36 12.35
C TYR A 76 -5.15 11.51 13.58
N GLY A 77 -4.13 11.19 14.39
CA GLY A 77 -4.28 10.25 15.51
C GLY A 77 -4.56 8.81 15.06
N LEU A 78 -4.26 8.48 13.81
CA LEU A 78 -4.56 7.19 13.20
C LEU A 78 -3.32 6.29 13.15
N ALA A 79 -3.48 5.06 13.62
CA ALA A 79 -2.41 4.08 13.68
C ALA A 79 -2.40 3.16 12.45
N TRP A 80 -1.24 3.00 11.83
CA TRP A 80 -1.00 1.94 10.84
C TRP A 80 -0.51 0.67 11.54
N ARG A 81 -1.07 -0.48 11.14
CA ARG A 81 -0.66 -1.82 11.62
C ARG A 81 0.36 -2.45 10.67
N ALA A 82 0.83 -3.65 11.02
CA ALA A 82 1.82 -4.38 10.22
C ALA A 82 1.32 -4.58 8.76
N PRO A 83 2.19 -4.41 7.75
CA PRO A 83 1.81 -4.65 6.36
C PRO A 83 1.40 -6.10 6.09
N LEU A 84 0.53 -6.30 5.10
CA LEU A 84 0.06 -7.64 4.70
C LEU A 84 1.12 -8.49 3.97
N GLY A 85 2.30 -7.94 3.68
CA GLY A 85 3.43 -8.69 3.11
C GLY A 85 3.43 -8.82 1.58
N PHE A 86 2.66 -8.00 0.86
CA PHE A 86 2.72 -7.94 -0.62
C PHE A 86 2.88 -6.51 -1.13
N ASN A 87 3.40 -6.39 -2.36
CA ASN A 87 3.52 -5.13 -3.09
C ASN A 87 2.60 -5.14 -4.31
N ASN A 88 1.59 -4.27 -4.31
CA ASN A 88 0.64 -4.10 -5.42
C ASN A 88 0.97 -2.86 -6.26
N ALA A 89 2.23 -2.74 -6.66
CA ALA A 89 2.69 -1.69 -7.56
C ALA A 89 2.49 -2.10 -9.03
N TYR A 90 2.50 -1.11 -9.94
CA TYR A 90 2.54 -1.40 -11.37
C TYR A 90 3.74 -2.25 -11.73
N CYS A 91 3.51 -3.30 -12.51
CA CYS A 91 4.53 -4.22 -12.96
C CYS A 91 4.26 -4.67 -14.40
N LEU A 92 5.29 -5.26 -15.01
CA LEU A 92 5.17 -5.96 -16.29
C LEU A 92 5.05 -7.45 -16.01
N LEU A 93 4.11 -8.10 -16.69
CA LEU A 93 3.87 -9.53 -16.57
C LEU A 93 4.35 -10.26 -17.82
N MET A 94 4.90 -11.46 -17.62
CA MET A 94 5.34 -12.35 -18.70
C MET A 94 4.77 -13.75 -18.48
N ARG A 95 4.54 -14.48 -19.58
CA ARG A 95 4.21 -15.91 -19.49
C ARG A 95 5.36 -16.65 -18.79
N GLN A 96 5.02 -17.46 -17.80
CA GLN A 96 6.00 -18.12 -16.93
C GLN A 96 7.02 -18.94 -17.71
N GLN A 97 6.59 -19.69 -18.73
CA GLN A 97 7.47 -20.49 -19.57
C GLN A 97 8.51 -19.63 -20.31
N GLN A 98 8.08 -18.50 -20.89
CA GLN A 98 8.99 -17.60 -21.61
C GLN A 98 9.99 -16.92 -20.67
N ALA A 99 9.53 -16.45 -19.51
CA ALA A 99 10.41 -15.86 -18.50
C ALA A 99 11.51 -16.85 -18.06
N ARG A 100 11.16 -18.13 -17.88
CA ARG A 100 12.13 -19.20 -17.56
C ARG A 100 13.10 -19.47 -18.70
N THR A 101 12.61 -19.66 -19.94
CA THR A 101 13.46 -19.95 -21.11
C THR A 101 14.43 -18.82 -21.41
N LEU A 102 13.99 -17.56 -21.26
CA LEU A 102 14.81 -16.37 -21.54
C LEU A 102 15.64 -15.92 -20.33
N GLY A 103 15.48 -16.53 -19.15
CA GLY A 103 16.18 -16.16 -17.93
C GLY A 103 15.82 -14.77 -17.38
N ILE A 104 14.59 -14.29 -17.63
CA ILE A 104 14.11 -12.95 -17.23
C ILE A 104 13.40 -13.04 -15.89
N LYS A 105 13.95 -12.40 -14.84
CA LYS A 105 13.39 -12.39 -13.48
C LYS A 105 12.89 -11.01 -13.04
N ASN A 106 13.40 -9.94 -13.63
CA ASN A 106 13.05 -8.56 -13.29
C ASN A 106 13.05 -7.65 -14.55
N ILE A 107 12.60 -6.40 -14.38
CA ILE A 107 12.49 -5.42 -15.47
C ILE A 107 13.87 -5.11 -16.09
N SER A 108 14.94 -5.11 -15.31
CA SER A 108 16.31 -4.90 -15.83
C SER A 108 16.76 -6.05 -16.73
N ASP A 109 16.39 -7.29 -16.41
CA ASP A 109 16.65 -8.46 -17.26
C ASP A 109 15.89 -8.33 -18.59
N LEU A 110 14.63 -7.93 -18.55
CA LEU A 110 13.82 -7.67 -19.75
C LEU A 110 14.45 -6.57 -20.60
N GLY A 111 14.86 -5.46 -19.99
CA GLY A 111 15.53 -4.37 -20.70
C GLY A 111 16.85 -4.79 -21.34
N ARG A 112 17.63 -5.66 -20.70
CA ARG A 112 18.84 -6.24 -21.29
C ARG A 112 18.53 -7.18 -22.46
N TYR A 113 17.45 -7.94 -22.38
CA TYR A 113 17.02 -8.83 -23.46
C TYR A 113 16.59 -8.04 -24.71
N VAL A 114 15.81 -6.96 -24.54
CA VAL A 114 15.27 -6.15 -25.66
C VAL A 114 16.36 -5.31 -26.36
N ARG A 115 17.44 -4.96 -25.67
CA ARG A 115 18.56 -4.18 -26.24
C ARG A 115 19.60 -5.01 -27.00
N ARG A 116 19.48 -6.33 -26.97
CA ARG A 116 20.33 -7.22 -27.78
C ARG A 116 19.83 -7.24 -29.22
#